data_AF-A0A2C9L4I2-F1
#
_entry.id   AF-A0A2C9L4I2-F1
#
_cell.length_a   1.000
_cell.length_b   1.000
_cell.length_c   1.000
_cell.angle_alpha   90.00
_cell.angle_beta   90.00
_cell.angle_gamma   90.00
#
_symmetry.space_group_name_H-M   'P 1'
#
loop_
_entity.id
_entity.type
_entity.pdbx_description
1 polymer ?
#
loop_
_entity_poly.entity_id
_entity_poly.type
_entity_poly.pdbx_seq_one_letter_code
_entity_poly.pdbx_strand_id
1 'polypeptide(L)'
;MSLLNTAAFDPTFFLHHAYIDFWFERMRNNLRARGINPAIYPNVPTNARHVANATTGFTGYRQVDGYSETLARRAVYEPVPTCSVTSPACGNRFLVCQLSSGRCVPPVRSTIGKRSADIESSEDTCDKPRNFDLPYQNDFCVGEWCDFDEWAIIPVKIVHVRPPKFKTYNSYPVISNTVDQRLDIYSPKAYNETRRFISNRQGNPLTYSRCNRDMSVGQIYLYSHGLNYPGFYKESTIIDQKLPVSVTIGYVGVKRPAPGEELSKALLRAHDSCGRVCHAACRDPDTNEFKACSGAVAVSEEHPLLFGNDFDEAVLSVFDYDFNKDCPKVQTDNFYITFYCDYPNKFPFAHPDPQEM
;
A
#
# COMPACT_ATOMS: atom_id res chain seq x y z
N MET A 1 0.31 -7.66 -3.11
CA MET A 1 0.14 -9.07 -2.67
C MET A 1 0.87 -10.15 -3.51
N SER A 2 1.40 -9.90 -4.72
CA SER A 2 1.90 -10.97 -5.62
C SER A 2 3.22 -11.66 -5.21
N LEU A 3 3.99 -11.09 -4.28
CA LEU A 3 5.27 -11.63 -3.83
C LEU A 3 5.14 -12.26 -2.44
N LEU A 4 5.39 -13.58 -2.32
CA LEU A 4 5.15 -14.37 -1.12
C LEU A 4 5.89 -13.86 0.14
N ASN A 5 7.08 -13.30 -0.01
CA ASN A 5 7.93 -12.85 1.10
C ASN A 5 7.56 -11.47 1.65
N THR A 6 6.75 -10.69 0.93
CA THR A 6 6.28 -9.36 1.35
C THR A 6 4.75 -9.24 1.30
N ALA A 7 4.03 -10.32 0.97
CA ALA A 7 2.59 -10.29 0.82
C ALA A 7 1.88 -9.79 2.08
N ALA A 8 2.32 -10.26 3.26
CA ALA A 8 1.77 -9.86 4.56
C ALA A 8 2.03 -8.38 4.93
N PHE A 9 2.83 -7.66 4.15
CA PHE A 9 3.03 -6.22 4.34
C PHE A 9 1.86 -5.38 3.83
N ASP A 10 1.06 -5.95 2.94
CA ASP A 10 -0.18 -5.36 2.47
C ASP A 10 -1.32 -5.83 3.40
N PRO A 11 -2.05 -4.96 4.10
CA PRO A 11 -3.12 -5.39 5.01
C PRO A 11 -4.24 -6.14 4.31
N THR A 12 -4.39 -5.96 2.99
CA THR A 12 -5.29 -6.76 2.15
C THR A 12 -4.96 -8.26 2.23
N PHE A 13 -3.73 -8.62 2.56
CA PHE A 13 -3.32 -9.99 2.90
C PHE A 13 -4.21 -10.60 3.96
N PHE A 14 -4.45 -9.90 5.07
CA PHE A 14 -5.25 -10.42 6.18
C PHE A 14 -6.73 -10.55 5.80
N LEU A 15 -7.26 -9.59 5.03
CA LEU A 15 -8.63 -9.67 4.50
C LEU A 15 -8.80 -10.85 3.53
N HIS A 16 -7.82 -11.04 2.63
CA HIS A 16 -7.80 -12.15 1.70
C HIS A 16 -7.67 -13.50 2.43
N HIS A 17 -6.80 -13.59 3.43
CA HIS A 17 -6.64 -14.80 4.22
C HIS A 17 -7.84 -15.10 5.14
N ALA A 18 -8.54 -14.08 5.63
CA ALA A 18 -9.82 -14.25 6.30
C ALA A 18 -10.89 -14.82 5.35
N TYR A 19 -10.90 -14.40 4.07
CA TYR A 19 -11.77 -14.99 3.05
C TYR A 19 -11.38 -16.43 2.68
N ILE A 20 -10.10 -16.77 2.66
CA ILE A 20 -9.63 -18.15 2.49
C ILE A 20 -10.09 -19.03 3.67
N ASP A 21 -9.93 -18.55 4.90
CA ASP A 21 -10.34 -19.27 6.10
C ASP A 21 -11.86 -19.45 6.18
N PHE A 22 -12.65 -18.45 5.75
CA PHE A 22 -14.08 -18.59 5.54
C PHE A 22 -14.44 -19.81 4.66
N TRP A 23 -13.75 -19.98 3.53
CA TRP A 23 -13.96 -21.15 2.66
C TRP A 23 -13.54 -22.46 3.31
N PHE A 24 -12.45 -22.44 4.08
CA PHE A 24 -12.01 -23.59 4.86
C PHE A 24 -13.09 -24.00 5.87
N GLU A 25 -13.68 -23.07 6.62
CA GLU A 25 -14.77 -23.35 7.55
C GLU A 25 -16.03 -23.88 6.85
N ARG A 26 -16.35 -23.38 5.64
CA ARG A 26 -17.44 -23.96 4.83
C ARG A 26 -17.17 -25.40 4.42
N MET A 27 -15.93 -25.73 4.05
CA MET A 27 -15.52 -27.10 3.78
C MET A 27 -15.68 -27.97 5.03
N ARG A 28 -15.23 -27.49 6.20
CA ARG A 28 -15.39 -28.22 7.48
C ARG A 28 -16.85 -28.51 7.79
N ASN A 29 -17.74 -27.54 7.59
CA ASN A 29 -19.19 -27.73 7.76
C ASN A 29 -19.77 -28.77 6.81
N ASN A 30 -19.30 -28.82 5.55
CA ASN A 30 -19.72 -29.85 4.60
C ASN A 30 -19.24 -31.25 5.03
N LEU A 31 -18.00 -31.36 5.53
CA LEU A 31 -17.49 -32.62 6.08
C LEU A 31 -18.33 -33.10 7.27
N ARG A 32 -18.66 -32.19 8.20
CA ARG A 32 -19.54 -32.50 9.35
C ARG A 32 -20.92 -32.98 8.88
N ALA A 33 -21.52 -32.31 7.88
CA ALA A 33 -22.80 -32.71 7.31
C ALA A 33 -22.77 -34.13 6.68
N ARG A 34 -21.58 -34.60 6.29
CA ARG A 34 -21.34 -35.95 5.77
C ARG A 34 -20.86 -36.94 6.85
N GLY A 35 -20.84 -36.55 8.12
CA GLY A 35 -20.36 -37.38 9.22
C GLY A 35 -18.83 -37.57 9.26
N ILE A 36 -18.07 -36.75 8.53
CA ILE A 36 -16.61 -36.80 8.49
C ILE A 36 -16.05 -35.77 9.48
N ASN A 37 -15.11 -36.18 10.33
CA ASN A 37 -14.46 -35.27 11.27
C ASN A 37 -13.48 -34.32 10.55
N PRO A 38 -13.75 -32.99 10.50
CA PRO A 38 -12.88 -32.04 9.82
C PRO A 38 -11.58 -31.74 10.58
N ALA A 39 -11.45 -32.19 11.84
CA ALA A 39 -10.24 -31.98 12.63
C ALA A 39 -9.11 -32.96 12.31
N ILE A 40 -9.35 -33.90 11.39
CA ILE A 40 -8.34 -34.86 10.95
C ILE A 40 -7.41 -34.17 9.94
N TYR A 41 -6.13 -34.03 10.30
CA TYR A 41 -5.11 -33.52 9.40
C TYR A 41 -4.77 -34.58 8.33
N PRO A 42 -4.70 -34.19 7.04
CA PRO A 42 -4.41 -35.13 5.96
C PRO A 42 -2.99 -35.69 6.04
N ASN A 43 -2.79 -36.93 5.59
CA ASN A 43 -1.45 -37.49 5.49
C ASN A 43 -0.72 -36.90 4.27
N VAL A 44 0.31 -36.07 4.50
CA VAL A 44 1.08 -35.37 3.46
C VAL A 44 2.52 -35.94 3.40
N PRO A 45 2.82 -36.87 2.49
CA PRO A 45 4.07 -37.64 2.54
C PRO A 45 5.31 -36.93 1.99
N THR A 46 5.16 -35.82 1.26
CA THR A 46 6.23 -35.31 0.38
C THR A 46 6.98 -34.07 0.87
N ASN A 47 6.48 -33.36 1.89
CA ASN A 47 7.12 -32.13 2.36
C ASN A 47 7.23 -32.09 3.89
N ALA A 48 8.47 -32.13 4.38
CA ALA A 48 8.80 -32.11 5.81
C ALA A 48 8.26 -30.87 6.56
N ARG A 49 7.87 -29.80 5.87
CA ARG A 49 7.22 -28.64 6.50
C ARG A 49 5.70 -28.74 6.60
N HIS A 50 5.09 -29.69 5.90
CA HIS A 50 3.63 -29.91 5.87
C HIS A 50 3.21 -31.24 6.53
N VAL A 51 4.14 -31.99 7.13
CA VAL A 51 3.77 -33.12 7.97
C VAL A 51 3.09 -32.63 9.26
N ALA A 52 2.19 -33.45 9.81
CA ALA A 52 1.34 -33.09 10.95
C ALA A 52 2.12 -32.54 12.17
N ASN A 53 3.32 -33.07 12.44
CA ASN A 53 4.15 -32.68 13.57
C ASN A 53 5.11 -31.51 13.28
N ALA A 54 5.18 -31.00 12.05
CA ALA A 54 6.03 -29.87 11.71
C ALA A 54 5.56 -28.59 12.42
N THR A 55 6.51 -27.73 12.80
CA THR A 55 6.22 -26.43 13.43
C THR A 55 5.66 -25.46 12.40
N THR A 56 4.66 -24.65 12.79
CA THR A 56 4.09 -23.62 11.89
C THR A 56 4.90 -22.33 11.83
N GLY A 57 5.89 -22.17 12.72
CA GLY A 57 6.60 -20.90 12.94
C GLY A 57 5.92 -20.00 14.00
N PHE A 58 4.69 -20.33 14.41
CA PHE A 58 4.07 -19.77 15.60
C PHE A 58 4.43 -20.63 16.82
N THR A 59 4.97 -19.99 17.86
CA THR A 59 5.45 -20.70 19.06
C THR A 59 4.34 -21.54 19.69
N GLY A 60 4.61 -22.84 19.86
CA GLY A 60 3.67 -23.77 20.48
C GLY A 60 2.64 -24.43 19.55
N TYR A 61 2.65 -24.12 18.25
CA TYR A 61 1.72 -24.72 17.27
C TYR A 61 2.43 -25.57 16.21
N ARG A 62 1.81 -26.71 15.90
CA ARG A 62 2.19 -27.61 14.82
C ARG A 62 1.14 -27.56 13.71
N GLN A 63 1.48 -28.10 12.54
CA GLN A 63 0.57 -28.11 11.39
C GLN A 63 -0.79 -28.78 11.71
N VAL A 64 -0.77 -29.88 12.47
CA VAL A 64 -2.00 -30.57 12.91
C VAL A 64 -2.92 -29.68 13.74
N ASP A 65 -2.35 -28.76 14.51
CA ASP A 65 -3.13 -27.93 15.43
C ASP A 65 -3.98 -26.91 14.64
N GLY A 66 -3.59 -26.56 13.40
CA GLY A 66 -4.37 -25.73 12.48
C GLY A 66 -5.73 -26.32 12.07
N TYR A 67 -5.93 -27.63 12.24
CA TYR A 67 -7.21 -28.30 11.99
C TYR A 67 -8.07 -28.42 13.26
N SER A 68 -7.57 -27.98 14.41
CA SER A 68 -8.25 -28.14 15.70
C SER A 68 -9.59 -27.40 15.76
N GLU A 69 -10.57 -28.03 16.42
CA GLU A 69 -11.86 -27.39 16.72
C GLU A 69 -11.69 -26.17 17.64
N THR A 70 -10.65 -26.15 18.47
CA THR A 70 -10.36 -25.03 19.37
C THR A 70 -10.00 -23.77 18.61
N LEU A 71 -9.25 -23.85 17.51
CA LEU A 71 -8.95 -22.69 16.66
C LEU A 71 -10.17 -22.31 15.82
N ALA A 72 -10.85 -23.29 15.21
CA ALA A 72 -12.04 -23.04 14.38
C ALA A 72 -13.15 -22.28 15.13
N ARG A 73 -13.29 -22.49 16.44
CA ARG A 73 -14.29 -21.80 17.27
C ARG A 73 -13.95 -20.36 17.63
N ARG A 74 -12.75 -19.87 17.32
CA ARG A 74 -12.33 -18.50 17.67
C ARG A 74 -12.90 -17.44 16.72
N ALA A 75 -13.34 -17.84 15.54
CA ALA A 75 -13.92 -16.96 14.55
C ALA A 75 -15.26 -17.51 14.08
N VAL A 76 -16.22 -16.61 13.84
CA VAL A 76 -17.49 -16.93 13.19
C VAL A 76 -17.62 -15.98 12.02
N TYR A 77 -17.90 -16.53 10.84
CA TYR A 77 -18.08 -15.76 9.63
C TYR A 77 -19.57 -15.49 9.37
N GLU A 78 -19.87 -14.28 8.94
CA GLU A 78 -21.20 -13.93 8.45
C GLU A 78 -21.52 -14.72 7.17
N PRO A 79 -22.77 -15.22 7.00
CA PRO A 79 -23.16 -15.90 5.78
C PRO A 79 -23.08 -14.99 4.55
N VAL A 80 -22.78 -15.58 3.39
CA VAL A 80 -22.80 -14.83 2.11
C VAL A 80 -24.22 -14.30 1.87
N PRO A 81 -24.39 -13.02 1.53
CA PRO A 81 -25.70 -12.48 1.21
C PRO A 81 -26.34 -13.22 0.04
N THR A 82 -27.62 -13.52 0.19
CA THR A 82 -28.46 -14.18 -0.82
C THR A 82 -29.63 -13.29 -1.17
N CYS A 83 -30.15 -13.45 -2.38
CA CYS A 83 -31.29 -12.70 -2.87
C CYS A 83 -32.29 -13.64 -3.56
N SER A 84 -33.50 -13.14 -3.78
CA SER A 84 -34.58 -13.87 -4.46
C SER A 84 -35.46 -12.93 -5.27
N VAL A 85 -36.41 -13.48 -6.02
CA VAL A 85 -37.40 -12.68 -6.75
C VAL A 85 -38.23 -11.80 -5.80
N THR A 86 -38.54 -12.30 -4.61
CA THR A 86 -39.32 -11.58 -3.59
C THR A 86 -38.49 -10.64 -2.72
N SER A 87 -37.17 -10.82 -2.70
CA SER A 87 -36.22 -9.93 -2.02
C SER A 87 -34.95 -9.78 -2.88
N PRO A 88 -34.99 -8.90 -3.90
CA PRO A 88 -33.89 -8.75 -4.85
C PRO A 88 -32.74 -7.89 -4.31
N ALA A 89 -32.93 -7.25 -3.16
CA ALA A 89 -31.92 -6.40 -2.54
C ALA A 89 -30.84 -7.23 -1.85
N CYS A 90 -29.57 -6.93 -2.14
CA CYS A 90 -28.40 -7.62 -1.58
C CYS A 90 -27.81 -6.92 -0.35
N GLY A 91 -28.54 -5.96 0.24
CA GLY A 91 -28.12 -5.20 1.42
C GLY A 91 -26.95 -4.23 1.22
N ASN A 92 -26.28 -4.26 0.07
CA ASN A 92 -25.14 -3.41 -0.26
C ASN A 92 -25.19 -2.97 -1.73
N ARG A 93 -24.93 -1.68 -2.00
CA ARG A 93 -24.91 -1.09 -3.36
C ARG A 93 -23.85 -1.68 -4.29
N PHE A 94 -22.83 -2.35 -3.76
CA PHE A 94 -21.76 -3.01 -4.53
C PHE A 94 -22.09 -4.44 -4.96
N LEU A 95 -23.28 -4.95 -4.63
CA LEU A 95 -23.72 -6.30 -4.97
C LEU A 95 -24.98 -6.24 -5.81
N VAL A 96 -25.01 -7.02 -6.88
CA VAL A 96 -26.18 -7.24 -7.72
C VAL A 96 -26.73 -8.63 -7.50
N CYS A 97 -28.06 -8.75 -7.51
CA CYS A 97 -28.71 -10.03 -7.38
C CYS A 97 -28.64 -10.81 -8.70
N GLN A 98 -27.93 -11.92 -8.68
CA GLN A 98 -27.99 -12.91 -9.76
C GLN A 98 -29.19 -13.84 -9.50
N LEU A 99 -30.36 -13.44 -10.02
CA LEU A 99 -31.63 -14.15 -9.80
C LEU A 99 -31.61 -15.63 -10.20
N SER A 100 -30.82 -15.99 -11.22
CA SER A 100 -30.69 -17.39 -11.66
C SER A 100 -30.03 -18.31 -10.63
N SER A 101 -29.19 -17.77 -9.76
CA SER A 101 -28.48 -18.52 -8.72
C SER A 101 -28.92 -18.15 -7.29
N GLY A 102 -29.73 -17.10 -7.14
CA GLY A 102 -30.13 -16.52 -5.84
C GLY A 102 -28.95 -15.90 -5.08
N ARG A 103 -27.86 -15.56 -5.77
CA ARG A 103 -26.63 -15.06 -5.15
C ARG A 103 -26.45 -13.57 -5.35
N CYS A 104 -25.98 -12.91 -4.32
CA CYS A 104 -25.46 -11.56 -4.42
C CYS A 104 -24.01 -11.62 -4.90
N VAL A 105 -23.74 -11.06 -6.08
CA VAL A 105 -22.42 -11.07 -6.69
C VAL A 105 -21.94 -9.64 -6.93
N PRO A 106 -20.63 -9.38 -6.89
CA PRO A 106 -20.10 -8.13 -7.43
C PRO A 106 -20.50 -8.01 -8.91
N PRO A 107 -20.84 -6.80 -9.39
CA PRO A 107 -21.04 -6.60 -10.82
C PRO A 107 -19.77 -7.01 -11.58
N VAL A 108 -19.93 -7.82 -12.62
CA VAL A 108 -18.79 -8.31 -13.42
C VAL A 108 -18.17 -7.12 -14.13
N ARG A 109 -16.89 -6.84 -13.86
CA ARG A 109 -16.06 -5.95 -14.69
C ARG A 109 -15.94 -6.58 -16.08
N SER A 110 -16.25 -5.87 -17.16
CA SER A 110 -15.77 -6.28 -18.48
C SER A 110 -14.25 -6.35 -18.43
N THR A 111 -13.71 -7.44 -18.97
CA THR A 111 -12.28 -7.59 -19.18
C THR A 111 -11.85 -6.54 -20.19
N ILE A 112 -11.34 -5.41 -19.70
CA ILE A 112 -10.72 -4.40 -20.55
C ILE A 112 -9.58 -5.10 -21.29
N GLY A 113 -9.72 -5.18 -22.62
CA GLY A 113 -8.64 -5.65 -23.48
C GLY A 113 -7.39 -4.82 -23.21
N LYS A 114 -6.28 -5.51 -22.92
CA LYS A 114 -4.94 -4.90 -22.87
C LYS A 114 -4.79 -3.99 -24.11
N ARG A 115 -4.76 -2.68 -23.91
CA ARG A 115 -4.35 -1.76 -24.96
C ARG A 115 -2.85 -1.52 -24.81
N SER A 116 -2.09 -2.14 -25.70
CA SER A 116 -0.70 -1.80 -25.98
C SER A 116 -0.60 -0.32 -26.33
N ALA A 117 0.06 0.46 -25.48
CA ALA A 117 1.20 1.21 -26.00
C ALA A 117 2.36 0.20 -26.08
N ASP A 118 3.13 0.21 -27.17
CA ASP A 118 4.15 -0.79 -27.51
C ASP A 118 5.08 -1.18 -26.34
N ILE A 119 4.64 -2.18 -25.56
CA ILE A 119 5.42 -2.82 -24.51
C ILE A 119 5.50 -4.28 -24.94
N GLU A 120 6.64 -4.64 -25.54
CA GLU A 120 7.16 -6.00 -25.52
C GLU A 120 6.80 -6.63 -24.19
N SER A 121 6.25 -7.85 -24.23
CA SER A 121 5.75 -8.61 -23.09
C SER A 121 6.72 -8.62 -21.90
N SER A 122 6.72 -7.57 -21.08
CA SER A 122 7.26 -7.61 -19.75
C SER A 122 6.11 -8.12 -18.91
N GLU A 123 6.24 -9.37 -18.47
CA GLU A 123 5.56 -9.85 -17.27
C GLU A 123 5.54 -8.72 -16.24
N ASP A 124 4.43 -8.56 -15.52
CA ASP A 124 4.21 -7.63 -14.42
C ASP A 124 5.16 -7.98 -13.25
N THR A 125 6.43 -7.74 -13.52
CA THR A 125 7.57 -7.98 -12.68
C THR A 125 8.10 -6.60 -12.36
N CYS A 126 8.40 -6.41 -11.08
CA CYS A 126 9.22 -5.31 -10.62
C CYS A 126 10.63 -5.48 -11.21
N ASP A 127 10.77 -5.31 -12.52
CA ASP A 127 12.05 -5.30 -13.22
C ASP A 127 12.79 -4.02 -12.88
N LYS A 128 14.13 -4.10 -12.82
CA LYS A 128 14.94 -2.90 -12.64
C LYS A 128 14.69 -2.02 -13.85
N PRO A 129 14.13 -0.79 -13.71
CA PRO A 129 14.21 0.14 -14.81
C PRO A 129 15.70 0.29 -15.13
N ARG A 130 16.13 -0.13 -16.34
CA ARG A 130 17.54 -0.03 -16.74
C ARG A 130 18.01 1.43 -16.68
N ASN A 131 17.07 2.36 -16.89
CA ASN A 131 17.23 3.80 -16.72
C ASN A 131 16.07 4.31 -15.87
N PHE A 132 16.37 5.05 -14.79
CA PHE A 132 15.35 5.78 -14.01
C PHE A 132 14.71 6.94 -14.81
N ASP A 133 15.22 7.18 -16.03
CA ASP A 133 14.87 8.29 -16.90
C ASP A 133 13.80 7.93 -17.95
N LEU A 134 13.34 6.67 -17.99
CA LEU A 134 12.26 6.29 -18.91
C LEU A 134 10.90 6.72 -18.33
N PRO A 135 10.13 7.55 -19.05
CA PRO A 135 8.79 7.90 -18.62
C PRO A 135 7.94 6.63 -18.56
N TYR A 136 7.30 6.41 -17.41
CA TYR A 136 6.38 5.28 -17.23
C TYR A 136 4.96 5.83 -17.25
N GLN A 137 4.11 5.26 -18.11
CA GLN A 137 2.69 5.61 -18.14
C GLN A 137 2.03 5.17 -16.83
N ASN A 138 1.33 6.08 -16.17
CA ASN A 138 0.56 5.76 -14.97
C ASN A 138 -0.52 4.71 -15.28
N ASP A 139 -0.77 3.85 -14.31
CA ASP A 139 -1.78 2.80 -14.41
C ASP A 139 -2.98 3.20 -13.56
N PHE A 140 -4.11 3.49 -14.21
CA PHE A 140 -5.32 3.94 -13.54
C PHE A 140 -6.57 3.51 -14.29
N CYS A 141 -7.54 2.93 -13.57
CA CYS A 141 -8.87 2.63 -14.11
C CYS A 141 -9.94 2.66 -13.01
N VAL A 142 -11.14 3.15 -13.33
CA VAL A 142 -12.36 3.07 -12.52
C VAL A 142 -13.41 2.27 -13.28
N GLY A 143 -13.81 1.12 -12.72
CA GLY A 143 -14.71 0.19 -13.39
C GLY A 143 -14.07 -0.37 -14.67
N GLU A 144 -14.63 0.02 -15.81
CA GLU A 144 -14.18 -0.36 -17.16
C GLU A 144 -13.47 0.79 -17.89
N TRP A 145 -13.39 1.96 -17.26
CA TRP A 145 -12.91 3.19 -17.85
C TRP A 145 -11.54 3.52 -17.28
N CYS A 146 -10.54 3.65 -18.16
CA CYS A 146 -9.22 4.13 -17.81
C CYS A 146 -9.08 5.58 -18.31
N ASP A 147 -10.03 6.41 -17.85
CA ASP A 147 -10.12 7.83 -18.19
C ASP A 147 -9.59 8.65 -17.02
N PHE A 148 -8.77 9.66 -17.31
CA PHE A 148 -8.16 10.50 -16.30
C PHE A 148 -9.18 11.47 -15.69
N ASP A 149 -10.23 11.84 -16.44
CA ASP A 149 -11.28 12.75 -16.00
C ASP A 149 -12.18 12.17 -14.90
N GLU A 150 -12.07 10.86 -14.63
CA GLU A 150 -12.77 10.18 -13.54
C GLU A 150 -12.05 10.31 -12.19
N TRP A 151 -10.88 10.97 -12.15
CA TRP A 151 -10.02 11.04 -10.97
C TRP A 151 -9.98 12.46 -10.39
N ALA A 152 -10.11 12.54 -9.07
CA ALA A 152 -9.69 13.66 -8.24
C ALA A 152 -8.25 13.43 -7.78
N ILE A 153 -7.40 14.44 -7.94
CA ILE A 153 -5.95 14.32 -7.74
C ILE A 153 -5.54 14.94 -6.40
N ILE A 154 -5.01 14.12 -5.51
CA ILE A 154 -4.54 14.55 -4.19
C ILE A 154 -3.02 14.76 -4.25
N PRO A 155 -2.51 15.98 -4.00
CA PRO A 155 -1.08 16.20 -3.82
C PRO A 155 -0.61 15.59 -2.50
N VAL A 156 0.49 14.82 -2.55
CA VAL A 156 1.07 14.18 -1.37
C VAL A 156 2.52 14.60 -1.20
N LYS A 157 2.89 14.90 0.04
CA LYS A 157 4.29 15.14 0.42
C LYS A 157 4.94 13.80 0.74
N ILE A 158 6.10 13.53 0.17
CA ILE A 158 6.86 12.33 0.47
C ILE A 158 8.17 12.76 1.12
N VAL A 159 8.35 12.33 2.37
CA VAL A 159 9.60 12.51 3.09
C VAL A 159 10.32 11.17 3.08
N HIS A 160 11.47 11.13 2.41
CA HIS A 160 12.29 9.94 2.31
C HIS A 160 13.56 10.11 3.14
N VAL A 161 13.88 9.10 3.94
CA VAL A 161 15.11 9.06 4.73
C VAL A 161 16.09 8.11 4.04
N ARG A 162 17.38 8.43 3.99
CA ARG A 162 18.40 7.53 3.41
C ARG A 162 18.32 6.12 4.01
N PRO A 163 18.20 5.05 3.21
CA PRO A 163 18.16 3.69 3.73
C PRO A 163 19.38 3.30 4.59
N PRO A 164 19.20 2.58 5.71
CA PRO A 164 20.28 2.23 6.62
C PRO A 164 21.29 1.25 6.04
N LYS A 165 20.88 0.47 5.02
CA LYS A 165 21.75 -0.43 4.26
C LYS A 165 22.69 0.32 3.31
N PHE A 166 22.36 1.56 2.94
CA PHE A 166 23.07 2.28 1.86
C PHE A 166 24.19 3.11 2.47
N LYS A 167 25.43 2.68 2.26
CA LYS A 167 26.60 3.10 3.05
C LYS A 167 27.51 4.08 2.32
N THR A 168 27.59 4.03 0.99
CA THR A 168 28.62 4.76 0.24
C THR A 168 28.08 5.24 -1.10
N TYR A 169 27.98 6.56 -1.27
CA TYR A 169 27.70 7.22 -2.55
C TYR A 169 28.91 7.96 -3.12
N ASN A 170 30.12 7.59 -2.68
CA ASN A 170 31.37 8.21 -3.10
C ASN A 170 31.41 9.75 -2.91
N SER A 171 30.69 10.26 -1.90
CA SER A 171 30.65 11.68 -1.55
C SER A 171 31.47 11.92 -0.28
N TYR A 172 32.77 12.11 -0.43
CA TYR A 172 33.73 12.13 0.67
C TYR A 172 34.06 13.56 1.13
N PRO A 173 34.20 13.83 2.44
CA PRO A 173 34.65 15.14 2.92
C PRO A 173 36.14 15.35 2.61
N VAL A 174 36.51 16.58 2.33
CA VAL A 174 37.91 17.02 2.26
C VAL A 174 38.26 17.66 3.61
N ILE A 175 39.16 17.04 4.36
CA ILE A 175 39.62 17.51 5.68
C ILE A 175 41.11 17.77 5.58
N SER A 176 41.54 19.00 5.90
CA SER A 176 42.96 19.40 5.80
C SER A 176 43.58 19.08 4.44
N ASN A 177 42.86 19.41 3.35
CA ASN A 177 43.23 19.13 1.95
C ASN A 177 43.38 17.64 1.58
N THR A 178 42.91 16.73 2.44
CA THR A 178 42.96 15.29 2.19
C THR A 178 41.54 14.74 2.14
N VAL A 179 41.24 13.90 1.14
CA VAL A 179 39.95 13.22 1.02
C VAL A 179 39.86 12.10 2.05
N ASP A 180 38.89 12.14 2.96
CA ASP A 180 38.63 11.05 3.90
C ASP A 180 37.61 10.07 3.32
N GLN A 181 38.09 9.00 2.70
CA GLN A 181 37.24 7.98 2.07
C GLN A 181 36.45 7.10 3.05
N ARG A 182 36.67 7.25 4.36
CA ARG A 182 35.95 6.46 5.39
C ARG A 182 34.59 7.05 5.73
N LEU A 183 34.32 8.29 5.31
CA LEU A 183 33.11 9.04 5.65
C LEU A 183 32.35 9.44 4.40
N ASP A 184 31.03 9.38 4.46
CA ASP A 184 30.14 9.90 3.42
C ASP A 184 29.44 11.15 3.97
N ILE A 185 29.59 12.30 3.30
CA ILE A 185 29.09 13.60 3.79
C ILE A 185 27.58 13.66 3.93
N TYR A 186 26.86 12.75 3.25
CA TYR A 186 25.41 12.66 3.35
C TYR A 186 24.96 11.54 4.30
N SER A 187 25.89 10.82 4.92
CA SER A 187 25.55 9.75 5.85
C SER A 187 25.09 10.35 7.18
N PRO A 188 23.84 10.11 7.61
CA PRO A 188 23.39 10.59 8.91
C PRO A 188 24.16 9.93 10.07
N LYS A 189 24.84 8.80 9.85
CA LYS A 189 25.69 8.15 10.86
C LYS A 189 26.99 8.92 11.14
N ALA A 190 27.42 9.79 10.22
CA ALA A 190 28.65 10.54 10.33
C ALA A 190 28.54 11.76 11.27
N TYR A 191 27.32 12.20 11.62
CA TYR A 191 27.07 13.40 12.41
C TYR A 191 26.16 13.11 13.61
N ASN A 192 26.55 13.57 14.82
CA ASN A 192 25.85 13.23 16.07
C ASN A 192 24.38 13.69 16.09
N GLU A 193 24.10 14.91 15.63
CA GLU A 193 22.74 15.48 15.65
C GLU A 193 21.79 14.71 14.73
N THR A 194 22.16 14.52 13.46
CA THR A 194 21.30 13.79 12.50
C THR A 194 21.20 12.31 12.83
N ARG A 195 22.26 11.69 13.37
CA ARG A 195 22.25 10.30 13.86
C ARG A 195 21.16 10.06 14.89
N ARG A 196 20.95 11.00 15.82
CA ARG A 196 19.93 10.89 16.88
C ARG A 196 18.52 10.81 16.32
N PHE A 197 18.20 11.63 15.32
CA PHE A 197 16.86 11.72 14.75
C PHE A 197 16.59 10.71 13.63
N ILE A 198 17.64 10.24 12.95
CA ILE A 198 17.51 9.36 11.78
C ILE A 198 18.05 7.96 12.10
N SER A 199 19.36 7.79 12.13
CA SER A 199 19.98 6.46 12.10
C SER A 199 19.66 5.60 13.31
N ASN A 200 19.44 6.20 14.48
CA ASN A 200 19.11 5.46 15.70
C ASN A 200 17.67 4.90 15.69
N ARG A 201 16.78 5.45 14.86
CA ARG A 201 15.37 5.01 14.74
C ARG A 201 15.17 4.00 13.61
N GLN A 202 16.12 3.94 12.69
CA GLN A 202 16.07 3.07 11.53
C GLN A 202 16.26 1.60 11.89
N GLY A 203 15.46 0.77 11.24
CA GLY A 203 15.50 -0.67 11.30
C GLY A 203 16.18 -1.32 10.10
N ASN A 204 15.88 -2.59 9.88
CA ASN A 204 16.38 -3.33 8.73
C ASN A 204 15.25 -4.07 8.01
N PRO A 205 14.28 -3.36 7.40
CA PRO A 205 13.15 -4.00 6.74
C PRO A 205 13.61 -4.93 5.62
N LEU A 206 12.82 -5.99 5.39
CA LEU A 206 13.01 -6.86 4.24
C LEU A 206 12.85 -6.06 2.95
N THR A 207 13.64 -6.44 1.95
CA THR A 207 13.72 -5.79 0.65
C THR A 207 13.70 -6.84 -0.44
N TYR A 208 13.31 -6.46 -1.65
CA TYR A 208 13.51 -7.31 -2.82
C TYR A 208 14.99 -7.73 -2.97
N SER A 209 15.24 -8.94 -3.46
CA SER A 209 16.59 -9.48 -3.65
C SER A 209 17.45 -8.60 -4.55
N ARG A 210 16.82 -7.89 -5.50
CA ARG A 210 17.46 -6.92 -6.39
C ARG A 210 18.04 -5.69 -5.69
N CYS A 211 17.63 -5.41 -4.45
CA CYS A 211 18.08 -4.28 -3.64
C CYS A 211 19.27 -4.65 -2.76
N ASN A 212 20.40 -4.91 -3.43
CA ASN A 212 21.64 -5.36 -2.82
C ASN A 212 22.81 -4.38 -3.02
N ARG A 213 22.57 -3.24 -3.66
CA ARG A 213 23.55 -2.18 -3.91
C ARG A 213 22.96 -0.82 -3.62
N ASP A 214 23.84 0.13 -3.35
CA ASP A 214 23.50 1.53 -3.12
C ASP A 214 23.12 2.16 -4.46
N MET A 215 21.94 2.78 -4.53
CA MET A 215 21.45 3.48 -5.72
C MET A 215 21.35 4.97 -5.37
N SER A 216 21.94 5.85 -6.18
CA SER A 216 21.91 7.30 -5.92
C SER A 216 20.52 7.90 -6.13
N VAL A 217 19.73 7.28 -7.00
CA VAL A 217 18.36 7.69 -7.35
C VAL A 217 17.43 6.52 -7.05
N GLY A 218 16.24 6.83 -6.54
CA GLY A 218 15.19 5.87 -6.30
C GLY A 218 13.85 6.34 -6.80
N GLN A 219 12.88 5.44 -6.71
CA GLN A 219 11.48 5.75 -6.96
C GLN A 219 10.66 5.40 -5.72
N ILE A 220 9.66 6.24 -5.45
CA ILE A 220 8.57 5.93 -4.52
C ILE A 220 7.33 5.71 -5.38
N TYR A 221 6.72 4.54 -5.26
CA TYR A 221 5.46 4.21 -5.90
C TYR A 221 4.32 4.61 -4.98
N LEU A 222 3.40 5.40 -5.51
CA LEU A 222 2.16 5.81 -4.89
C LEU A 222 1.02 5.00 -5.49
N TYR A 223 0.09 4.54 -4.66
CA TYR A 223 -1.08 3.83 -5.16
C TYR A 223 -2.31 4.09 -4.29
N SER A 224 -3.46 4.02 -4.96
CA SER A 224 -4.80 4.17 -4.39
C SER A 224 -5.65 2.98 -4.81
N HIS A 225 -6.34 2.40 -3.84
CA HIS A 225 -7.35 1.37 -4.07
C HIS A 225 -8.70 1.86 -3.58
N GLY A 226 -9.70 1.87 -4.47
CA GLY A 226 -11.07 2.20 -4.09
C GLY A 226 -11.62 1.21 -3.07
N LEU A 227 -12.11 1.74 -1.95
CA LEU A 227 -12.77 0.96 -0.89
C LEU A 227 -14.25 0.77 -1.17
N ASN A 228 -14.86 1.72 -1.87
CA ASN A 228 -16.28 1.74 -2.21
C ASN A 228 -16.52 2.06 -3.69
N TYR A 229 -15.51 1.84 -4.54
CA TYR A 229 -15.65 1.85 -5.98
C TYR A 229 -14.59 0.91 -6.56
N PRO A 230 -14.88 0.25 -7.70
CA PRO A 230 -13.95 -0.66 -8.32
C PRO A 230 -12.88 0.10 -9.10
N GLY A 231 -11.93 0.77 -8.43
CA GLY A 231 -10.87 1.52 -9.09
C GLY A 231 -9.50 1.39 -8.44
N PHE A 232 -8.46 1.59 -9.25
CA PHE A 232 -7.06 1.58 -8.85
C PHE A 232 -6.31 2.70 -9.56
N TYR A 233 -5.37 3.33 -8.86
CA TYR A 233 -4.46 4.33 -9.41
C TYR A 233 -3.05 4.02 -8.93
N LYS A 234 -2.06 4.12 -9.81
CA LYS A 234 -0.65 3.97 -9.49
C LYS A 234 0.19 4.97 -10.25
N GLU A 235 1.07 5.63 -9.51
CA GLU A 235 2.06 6.58 -10.01
C GLU A 235 3.40 6.34 -9.31
N SER A 236 4.47 6.95 -9.81
CA SER A 236 5.77 6.96 -9.16
C SER A 236 6.41 8.34 -9.20
N THR A 237 7.19 8.65 -8.18
CA THR A 237 8.02 9.87 -8.12
C THR A 237 9.47 9.51 -7.86
N ILE A 238 10.38 10.39 -8.28
CA ILE A 238 11.82 10.21 -8.14
C ILE A 238 12.29 10.82 -6.83
N ILE A 239 13.25 10.16 -6.18
CA ILE A 239 13.89 10.61 -4.95
C ILE A 239 15.41 10.54 -5.06
N ASP A 240 16.09 11.55 -4.50
CA ASP A 240 17.53 11.47 -4.23
C ASP A 240 17.74 10.61 -2.97
N GLN A 241 18.44 9.47 -3.13
CA GLN A 241 18.74 8.55 -2.04
C GLN A 241 20.09 8.85 -1.35
N LYS A 242 20.88 9.78 -1.89
CA LYS A 242 22.16 10.21 -1.30
C LYS A 242 21.92 11.01 -0.03
N LEU A 243 20.99 11.97 -0.09
CA LEU A 243 20.70 12.89 1.00
C LEU A 243 20.18 12.14 2.24
N PRO A 244 20.55 12.59 3.46
CA PRO A 244 20.06 11.97 4.70
C PRO A 244 18.53 12.02 4.79
N VAL A 245 17.94 13.12 4.31
CA VAL A 245 16.50 13.32 4.11
C VAL A 245 16.29 14.00 2.77
N SER A 246 15.34 13.52 1.99
CA SER A 246 14.85 14.17 0.77
C SER A 246 13.33 14.34 0.85
N VAL A 247 12.83 15.42 0.27
CA VAL A 247 11.39 15.67 0.16
C VAL A 247 11.05 15.75 -1.32
N THR A 248 10.01 15.03 -1.72
CA THR A 248 9.46 15.10 -3.07
C THR A 248 7.95 15.23 -3.01
N ILE A 249 7.37 15.69 -4.09
CA ILE A 249 5.93 15.80 -4.27
C ILE A 249 5.50 14.65 -5.18
N GLY A 250 4.37 14.05 -4.87
CA GLY A 250 3.69 13.13 -5.77
C GLY A 250 2.20 13.44 -5.81
N TYR A 251 1.51 12.78 -6.73
CA TYR A 251 0.09 12.93 -6.92
C TYR A 251 -0.55 11.55 -6.89
N VAL A 252 -1.76 11.47 -6.35
CA VAL A 252 -2.49 10.20 -6.27
C VAL A 252 -3.96 10.42 -6.54
N GLY A 253 -4.51 9.62 -7.44
CA GLY A 253 -5.91 9.67 -7.82
C GLY A 253 -6.83 8.96 -6.83
N VAL A 254 -7.97 9.57 -6.54
CA VAL A 254 -9.17 8.92 -5.97
C VAL A 254 -10.33 9.16 -6.93
N LYS A 255 -11.31 8.25 -7.03
CA LYS A 255 -12.47 8.47 -7.92
C LYS A 255 -13.10 9.82 -7.59
N ARG A 256 -13.26 10.69 -8.58
CA ARG A 256 -13.92 11.98 -8.42
C ARG A 256 -15.34 11.74 -7.89
N PRO A 257 -15.73 12.37 -6.78
CA PRO A 257 -17.11 12.26 -6.29
C PRO A 257 -18.03 12.93 -7.32
N ALA A 258 -19.14 12.28 -7.69
CA ALA A 258 -20.10 12.85 -8.62
C ALA A 258 -21.22 13.60 -7.87
N PRO A 259 -21.89 14.58 -8.52
CA PRO A 259 -22.99 15.32 -7.91
C PRO A 259 -24.08 14.42 -7.34
N GLY A 260 -24.27 14.48 -6.02
CA GLY A 260 -25.27 13.68 -5.30
C GLY A 260 -24.89 12.21 -5.06
N GLU A 261 -23.68 11.76 -5.40
CA GLU A 261 -23.13 10.48 -4.95
C GLU A 261 -22.62 10.55 -3.49
N GLU A 262 -22.54 9.39 -2.83
CA GLU A 262 -21.79 9.26 -1.56
C GLU A 262 -20.30 9.61 -1.72
N LEU A 263 -19.61 9.81 -0.59
CA LEU A 263 -18.15 9.90 -0.49
C LEU A 263 -17.42 8.87 -1.35
N SER A 264 -16.39 9.29 -2.09
CA SER A 264 -15.42 8.35 -2.69
C SER A 264 -14.37 7.99 -1.65
N LYS A 265 -14.30 6.71 -1.26
CA LYS A 265 -13.39 6.20 -0.23
C LYS A 265 -12.29 5.38 -0.87
N ALA A 266 -11.04 5.65 -0.49
CA ALA A 266 -9.89 4.93 -1.02
C ALA A 266 -8.82 4.71 0.05
N LEU A 267 -7.98 3.71 -0.15
CA LEU A 267 -6.79 3.46 0.65
C LEU A 267 -5.54 3.90 -0.12
N LEU A 268 -4.87 4.92 0.39
CA LEU A 268 -3.63 5.45 -0.16
C LEU A 268 -2.42 4.80 0.50
N ARG A 269 -1.43 4.46 -0.31
CA ARG A 269 -0.23 3.77 0.13
C ARG A 269 0.99 4.20 -0.68
N ALA A 270 2.15 3.98 -0.09
CA ALA A 270 3.43 4.21 -0.74
C ALA A 270 4.46 3.15 -0.36
N HIS A 271 5.33 2.81 -1.31
CA HIS A 271 6.53 2.01 -1.03
C HIS A 271 7.67 2.45 -1.93
N ASP A 272 8.90 2.22 -1.51
CA ASP A 272 10.04 2.49 -2.37
C ASP A 272 10.30 1.38 -3.39
N SER A 273 11.26 1.60 -4.29
CA SER A 273 11.67 0.63 -5.32
C SER A 273 12.15 -0.73 -4.79
N CYS A 274 12.43 -0.81 -3.50
CA CYS A 274 12.83 -2.03 -2.80
C CYS A 274 11.69 -2.74 -2.07
N GLY A 275 10.46 -2.23 -2.19
CA GLY A 275 9.26 -2.79 -1.57
C GLY A 275 9.13 -2.44 -0.09
N ARG A 276 9.93 -1.50 0.42
CA ARG A 276 9.82 -1.05 1.81
C ARG A 276 8.67 -0.05 1.90
N VAL A 277 7.73 -0.34 2.78
CA VAL A 277 6.50 0.45 2.97
C VAL A 277 6.84 1.78 3.64
N CYS A 278 6.26 2.86 3.11
CA CYS A 278 6.24 4.16 3.77
C CYS A 278 4.94 4.28 4.57
N HIS A 279 4.99 4.88 5.74
CA HIS A 279 3.79 5.07 6.54
C HIS A 279 3.08 6.37 6.20
N ALA A 280 1.76 6.37 6.28
CA ALA A 280 0.95 7.56 6.06
C ALA A 280 0.87 8.38 7.35
N ALA A 281 0.98 9.69 7.21
CA ALA A 281 0.65 10.66 8.23
C ALA A 281 -0.37 11.64 7.65
N CYS A 282 -1.44 11.90 8.40
CA CYS A 282 -2.52 12.77 8.00
C CYS A 282 -2.44 14.05 8.81
N ARG A 283 -2.74 15.19 8.18
CA ARG A 283 -2.81 16.48 8.85
C ARG A 283 -4.04 16.53 9.74
N ASP A 284 -3.83 16.80 11.02
CA ASP A 284 -4.88 17.03 11.99
C ASP A 284 -5.45 18.44 11.80
N PRO A 285 -6.78 18.60 11.64
CA PRO A 285 -7.38 19.89 11.30
C PRO A 285 -7.34 20.91 12.44
N ASP A 286 -7.28 20.45 13.70
CA ASP A 286 -7.28 21.33 14.86
C ASP A 286 -5.88 21.86 15.17
N THR A 287 -4.87 20.98 15.06
CA THR A 287 -3.48 21.28 15.42
C THR A 287 -2.61 21.65 14.23
N ASN A 288 -3.04 21.33 13.00
CA ASN A 288 -2.23 21.36 11.77
C ASN A 288 -0.96 20.47 11.81
N GLU A 289 -0.85 19.58 12.80
CA GLU A 289 0.26 18.64 12.89
C GLU A 289 -0.03 17.35 12.11
N PHE A 290 1.01 16.75 11.54
CA PHE A 290 0.89 15.45 10.89
C PHE A 290 1.01 14.32 11.91
N LYS A 291 -0.03 13.48 12.01
CA LYS A 291 -0.08 12.32 12.90
C LYS A 291 -0.19 11.03 12.09
N ALA A 292 0.34 9.93 12.62
CA ALA A 292 0.25 8.64 11.97
C ALA A 292 -1.23 8.27 11.70
N CYS A 293 -1.52 7.79 10.50
CA CYS A 293 -2.88 7.43 10.11
C CYS A 293 -2.89 6.18 9.21
N SER A 294 -4.09 5.63 8.98
CA SER A 294 -4.26 4.44 8.15
C SER A 294 -4.01 4.68 6.67
N GLY A 295 -3.98 5.95 6.20
CA GLY A 295 -3.97 6.31 4.78
C GLY A 295 -5.31 6.09 4.07
N ALA A 296 -6.36 5.72 4.80
CA ALA A 296 -7.71 5.69 4.25
C ALA A 296 -8.25 7.13 4.16
N VAL A 297 -8.74 7.51 2.99
CA VAL A 297 -9.30 8.83 2.70
C VAL A 297 -10.73 8.70 2.21
N ALA A 298 -11.53 9.74 2.47
CA ALA A 298 -12.86 9.91 1.92
C ALA A 298 -12.93 11.32 1.32
N VAL A 299 -13.32 11.42 0.05
CA VAL A 299 -13.45 12.70 -0.65
C VAL A 299 -14.91 12.95 -1.05
N SER A 300 -15.33 14.21 -0.98
CA SER A 300 -16.65 14.74 -1.29
C SER A 300 -16.54 16.02 -2.12
N GLU A 301 -17.68 16.52 -2.60
CA GLU A 301 -17.79 17.85 -3.23
C GLU A 301 -17.90 19.00 -2.20
N GLU A 302 -17.93 18.67 -0.90
CA GLU A 302 -17.95 19.66 0.18
C GLU A 302 -16.63 20.43 0.26
N HIS A 303 -16.73 21.76 0.33
CA HIS A 303 -15.57 22.63 0.42
C HIS A 303 -15.04 22.74 1.86
N PRO A 304 -13.72 22.91 2.05
CA PRO A 304 -12.66 22.88 1.03
C PRO A 304 -12.43 21.46 0.48
N LEU A 305 -12.20 21.33 -0.83
CA LEU A 305 -12.11 20.02 -1.50
C LEU A 305 -10.86 19.22 -1.11
N LEU A 306 -9.73 19.88 -0.84
CA LEU A 306 -8.44 19.25 -0.48
C LEU A 306 -7.84 18.34 -1.58
N PHE A 307 -8.36 18.43 -2.80
CA PHE A 307 -7.86 17.79 -4.02
C PHE A 307 -8.08 18.73 -5.22
N GLY A 308 -7.36 18.51 -6.31
CA GLY A 308 -7.66 19.12 -7.61
C GLY A 308 -8.61 18.24 -8.41
N ASN A 309 -9.54 18.84 -9.16
CA ASN A 309 -10.41 18.08 -10.05
C ASN A 309 -9.58 17.44 -11.17
N ASP A 310 -8.53 18.11 -11.62
CA ASP A 310 -7.56 17.56 -12.57
C ASP A 310 -6.12 17.72 -12.02
N PHE A 311 -5.15 17.36 -12.85
CA PHE A 311 -3.74 17.47 -12.49
C PHE A 311 -3.28 18.92 -12.36
N ASP A 312 -3.80 19.83 -13.19
CA ASP A 312 -3.40 21.25 -13.18
C ASP A 312 -3.86 21.92 -11.89
N GLU A 313 -5.12 21.75 -11.50
CA GLU A 313 -5.63 22.25 -10.22
C GLU A 313 -4.83 21.70 -9.03
N ALA A 314 -4.46 20.42 -9.06
CA ALA A 314 -3.66 19.81 -8.00
C ALA A 314 -2.25 20.41 -7.95
N VAL A 315 -1.62 20.68 -9.10
CA VAL A 315 -0.31 21.35 -9.17
C VAL A 315 -0.40 22.79 -8.67
N LEU A 316 -1.36 23.57 -9.14
CA LEU A 316 -1.56 24.97 -8.76
C LEU A 316 -1.97 25.12 -7.29
N SER A 317 -2.57 24.09 -6.68
CA SER A 317 -2.79 24.07 -5.24
C SER A 317 -1.48 24.03 -4.45
N VAL A 318 -0.42 23.43 -4.99
CA VAL A 318 0.88 23.32 -4.31
C VAL A 318 1.83 24.44 -4.71
N PHE A 319 1.80 24.87 -5.96
CA PHE A 319 2.70 25.88 -6.51
C PHE A 319 1.95 27.19 -6.77
N ASP A 320 2.14 28.16 -5.88
CA ASP A 320 1.58 29.50 -6.01
C ASP A 320 2.43 30.37 -6.93
N TYR A 321 1.90 30.61 -8.14
CA TYR A 321 2.51 31.49 -9.14
C TYR A 321 2.01 32.94 -9.05
N ASP A 322 1.02 33.25 -8.20
CA ASP A 322 0.47 34.61 -8.08
C ASP A 322 1.46 35.55 -7.38
N PHE A 323 2.25 35.02 -6.45
CA PHE A 323 3.30 35.78 -5.77
C PHE A 323 4.49 36.11 -6.70
N ASN A 324 4.95 35.13 -7.48
CA ASN A 324 6.05 35.30 -8.42
C ASN A 324 5.92 34.27 -9.56
N LYS A 325 5.64 34.78 -10.76
CA LYS A 325 5.44 33.95 -11.97
C LYS A 325 6.69 33.19 -12.41
N ASP A 326 7.88 33.69 -12.06
CA ASP A 326 9.16 33.09 -12.44
C ASP A 326 9.69 32.10 -11.39
N CYS A 327 9.21 32.20 -10.14
CA CYS A 327 9.62 31.33 -9.04
C CYS A 327 8.44 31.09 -8.09
N PRO A 328 7.64 30.04 -8.31
CA PRO A 328 6.44 29.81 -7.51
C PRO A 328 6.80 29.52 -6.05
N LYS A 329 5.94 29.98 -5.14
CA LYS A 329 6.03 29.62 -3.73
C LYS A 329 5.37 28.25 -3.52
N VAL A 330 6.08 27.34 -2.85
CA VAL A 330 5.50 26.05 -2.47
C VAL A 330 4.59 26.23 -1.25
N GLN A 331 3.30 25.97 -1.42
CA GLN A 331 2.29 26.00 -0.37
C GLN A 331 2.32 24.70 0.43
N THR A 332 3.20 24.64 1.44
CA THR A 332 3.37 23.45 2.29
C THR A 332 2.14 23.08 3.10
N ASP A 333 1.20 24.01 3.25
CA ASP A 333 -0.05 23.79 3.97
C ASP A 333 -1.06 23.02 3.12
N ASN A 334 -0.94 23.01 1.79
CA ASN A 334 -1.90 22.31 0.92
C ASN A 334 -1.64 20.80 0.79
N PHE A 335 -0.74 20.26 1.63
CA PHE A 335 -0.63 18.82 1.84
C PHE A 335 -1.48 18.39 3.03
N TYR A 336 -2.37 17.42 2.80
CA TYR A 336 -3.21 16.82 3.85
C TYR A 336 -2.78 15.41 4.22
N ILE A 337 -2.00 14.77 3.34
CA ILE A 337 -1.37 13.48 3.57
C ILE A 337 0.12 13.55 3.24
N THR A 338 0.93 12.94 4.09
CA THR A 338 2.36 12.78 3.91
C THR A 338 2.72 11.30 4.00
N PHE A 339 3.57 10.82 3.12
CA PHE A 339 4.20 9.50 3.26
C PHE A 339 5.61 9.66 3.81
N TYR A 340 5.89 9.01 4.95
CA TYR A 340 7.21 9.01 5.56
C TYR A 340 7.88 7.64 5.37
N CYS A 341 8.98 7.63 4.61
CA CYS A 341 9.77 6.44 4.31
C CYS A 341 11.03 6.42 5.20
N ASP A 342 10.87 5.99 6.46
CA ASP A 342 11.90 6.06 7.52
C ASP A 342 12.39 4.69 8.03
N TYR A 343 11.87 3.61 7.46
CA TYR A 343 12.34 2.23 7.66
C TYR A 343 12.38 1.74 9.11
N PRO A 344 11.31 1.89 9.92
CA PRO A 344 11.30 1.46 11.32
C PRO A 344 11.41 -0.07 11.44
N ASN A 345 11.83 -0.54 12.62
CA ASN A 345 11.83 -1.98 12.96
C ASN A 345 10.42 -2.53 13.23
N LYS A 346 9.40 -1.66 13.32
CA LYS A 346 8.00 -2.03 13.57
C LYS A 346 7.20 -1.83 12.31
N PHE A 347 6.23 -2.71 12.08
CA PHE A 347 5.38 -2.61 10.91
C PHE A 347 4.44 -1.40 11.06
N PRO A 348 4.30 -0.54 10.04
CA PRO A 348 3.61 0.75 10.18
C PRO A 348 2.09 0.63 10.40
N PHE A 349 1.51 -0.57 10.22
CA PHE A 349 0.09 -0.84 10.49
C PHE A 349 -0.15 -1.66 11.76
N ALA A 350 0.91 -1.98 12.51
CA ALA A 350 0.84 -2.85 13.69
C ALA A 350 0.72 -2.07 15.02
N HIS A 351 -0.04 -0.97 15.04
CA HIS A 351 -0.41 -0.37 16.31
C HIS A 351 -1.56 -1.19 16.91
N PRO A 352 -1.36 -1.90 18.03
CA PRO A 352 -2.49 -2.40 18.80
C PRO A 352 -3.28 -1.19 19.30
N ASP A 353 -4.59 -1.25 19.16
CA ASP A 353 -5.48 -0.29 19.81
C ASP A 353 -5.19 -0.31 21.32
N PRO A 354 -5.01 0.84 22.00
CA PRO A 354 -4.77 0.87 23.44
C PRO A 354 -5.91 0.29 24.28
N GLN A 355 -7.04 -0.09 23.66
CA GLN A 355 -8.20 -0.69 24.31
C GLN A 355 -8.20 -2.22 24.32
N GLU A 356 -7.22 -2.89 23.71
CA GLU A 356 -7.07 -4.35 23.77
C GLU A 356 -5.77 -4.79 24.48
N MET A 357 -5.60 -4.34 25.73
CA MET A 357 -4.69 -4.95 26.71
C MET A 357 -5.40 -5.18 28.04
#